data_AF-A0A9E3NCF3-F1
#
_entry.id   AF-A0A9E3NCF3-F1
#
_cell.length_a   1.000
_cell.length_b   1.000
_cell.length_c   1.000
_cell.angle_alpha   90.00
_cell.angle_beta   90.00
_cell.angle_gamma   90.00
#
_symmetry.space_group_name_H-M   'P 1'
#
loop_
_entity.id
_entity.type
_entity.pdbx_description
1 polymer ?
#
loop_
_entity_poly.entity_id
_entity_poly.type
_entity_poly.pdbx_seq_one_letter_code
_entity_poly.pdbx_strand_id
1 'polypeptide(L)' 'IKAIGVHEVKVVLHAEVSRAITVNVARSPEEAELQSQGVDVMASMFERDEAGFTEAYDPNAEPGEINADLLEEQPAEEA' A
#
# COMPACT_ATOMS: atom_id res chain seq x y z
N ILE A 1 -10.40 3.18 15.90
CA ILE A 1 -9.19 3.00 15.08
C ILE A 1 -9.51 3.52 13.68
N LYS A 2 -8.66 4.37 13.10
CA LYS A 2 -8.90 4.97 11.77
C LYS A 2 -7.96 4.43 10.68
N ALA A 3 -6.94 3.67 11.07
CA ALA A 3 -5.98 3.04 10.16
C ALA A 3 -6.32 1.57 9.96
N ILE A 4 -6.01 1.05 8.77
CA ILE A 4 -6.10 -0.38 8.44
C ILE A 4 -4.99 -1.12 9.21
N GLY A 5 -5.25 -2.35 9.65
CA GLY A 5 -4.27 -3.21 10.32
C GLY A 5 -4.80 -3.89 11.57
N VAL A 6 -3.91 -4.62 12.24
CA VAL A 6 -4.17 -5.32 13.50
C VAL A 6 -3.74 -4.43 14.67
N HIS A 7 -4.68 -4.10 15.56
CA HIS A 7 -4.46 -3.18 16.68
C HIS A 7 -4.75 -3.86 18.02
N GLU A 8 -3.87 -3.69 19.00
CA GLU A 8 -4.11 -4.13 20.37
C GLU A 8 -4.81 -3.01 21.17
N VAL A 9 -5.98 -3.32 21.72
CA VAL A 9 -6.79 -2.37 22.50
C VAL A 9 -6.97 -2.91 23.91
N LYS A 10 -6.65 -2.07 24.90
CA LYS A 10 -6.87 -2.38 26.31
C LYS A 10 -8.29 -1.98 26.72
N VAL A 11 -9.09 -2.96 27.16
CA VAL A 11 -10.42 -2.74 27.73
C VAL A 11 -10.34 -2.87 29.24
N VAL A 12 -10.83 -1.86 29.96
CA VAL A 12 -10.93 -1.87 31.43
C VAL A 12 -12.37 -2.26 31.79
N LEU A 13 -12.53 -3.40 32.45
CA LEU A 13 -13.83 -3.93 32.88
C LEU A 13 -14.20 -3.42 34.27
N HIS A 14 -13.21 -3.31 35.17
CA HIS A 14 -13.36 -2.76 36.52
C HIS A 14 -12.02 -2.22 37.04
N ALA A 15 -12.00 -1.53 38.18
CA ALA A 15 -10.80 -0.89 38.75
C ALA A 15 -9.59 -1.85 38.91
N GLU A 16 -9.87 -3.14 39.05
CA GLU A 16 -8.86 -4.20 39.18
C GLU A 16 -8.73 -5.10 37.94
N VAL A 17 -9.63 -4.99 36.96
CA VAL A 17 -9.67 -5.89 35.79
C VAL A 17 -9.53 -5.13 34.49
N SER A 18 -8.45 -5.43 33.77
CA SER A 18 -8.26 -4.99 32.39
C SER A 18 -7.79 -6.14 31.51
N ARG A 19 -8.24 -6.16 30.25
CA ARG A 19 -7.89 -7.19 29.27
C ARG A 19 -7.50 -6.54 27.94
N ALA A 20 -6.44 -7.03 27.33
CA ALA A 20 -6.08 -6.67 25.97
C ALA A 20 -6.89 -7.52 24.98
N ILE A 21 -7.45 -6.87 23.96
CA ILE A 21 -8.11 -7.52 22.82
C ILE A 21 -7.42 -7.08 21.53
N THR A 22 -7.39 -7.98 20.56
CA THR A 22 -6.86 -7.70 19.22
C THR A 22 -8.01 -7.36 18.28
N VAL A 23 -7.93 -6.21 17.60
CA VAL A 23 -8.93 -5.72 16.66
C VAL A 23 -8.30 -5.61 15.29
N ASN A 24 -8.83 -6.34 14.31
CA ASN A 24 -8.40 -6.27 12.92
C ASN A 24 -9.34 -5.36 12.13
N VAL A 25 -8.78 -4.33 11.48
CA VAL A 25 -9.52 -3.36 10.66
C VAL A 25 -9.06 -3.52 9.22
N ALA A 26 -9.91 -4.11 8.38
CA ALA A 26 -9.67 -4.30 6.95
C ALA A 26 -10.83 -3.77 6.10
N ARG A 27 -10.58 -3.53 4.81
CA ARG A 27 -11.60 -3.06 3.86
C ARG A 27 -12.55 -4.19 3.43
N SER A 28 -12.11 -5.45 3.55
CA SER A 28 -12.87 -6.66 3.23
C SER A 28 -12.56 -7.79 4.23
N PRO A 29 -13.43 -8.82 4.34
CA PRO A 29 -13.21 -9.96 5.24
C PRO A 29 -12.00 -10.81 4.82
N GLU A 30 -11.79 -11.02 3.53
CA GLU A 30 -10.68 -11.82 3.00
C GLU A 30 -9.31 -11.18 3.33
N GLU A 31 -9.22 -9.84 3.23
CA GLU A 31 -8.02 -9.10 3.65
C GLU A 31 -7.77 -9.19 5.16
N ALA A 32 -8.81 -9.24 5.98
CA ALA A 32 -8.65 -9.43 7.43
C ALA A 32 -8.04 -10.80 7.76
N GLU A 33 -8.45 -11.85 7.05
CA GLU A 33 -7.88 -13.19 7.22
C GLU A 33 -6.41 -13.22 6.83
N LEU A 34 -6.02 -12.56 5.74
CA LEU A 34 -4.63 -12.44 5.32
C LEU A 34 -3.78 -11.66 6.34
N GLN A 35 -4.29 -10.53 6.85
CA GLN A 35 -3.63 -9.75 7.90
C GLN A 35 -3.49 -10.55 9.20
N SER A 36 -4.48 -11.38 9.55
CA SER A 36 -4.43 -12.23 10.75
C SER A 36 -3.43 -13.39 10.61
N GLN A 37 -3.17 -13.83 9.37
CA GLN A 37 -2.13 -14.80 9.04
C GLN A 37 -0.73 -14.18 8.99
N GLY A 38 -0.61 -12.86 9.21
CA GLY A 38 0.67 -12.14 9.24
C GLY A 38 1.14 -11.61 7.87
N VAL A 39 0.25 -11.58 6.87
CA VAL A 39 0.54 -10.97 5.57
C VAL A 39 0.28 -9.47 5.65
N ASP A 40 1.33 -8.65 5.49
CA ASP A 40 1.22 -7.20 5.50
C ASP A 40 0.72 -6.68 4.13
N VAL A 41 -0.60 -6.56 4.01
CA VAL A 41 -1.28 -6.13 2.76
C VAL A 41 -0.94 -4.68 2.39
N MET A 42 -0.54 -3.84 3.36
CA MET A 42 -0.14 -2.46 3.10
C MET A 42 1.25 -2.41 2.44
N ALA A 43 2.23 -3.16 2.93
CA ALA A 43 3.57 -3.22 2.35
C ALA A 43 3.54 -3.69 0.89
N SER A 44 2.76 -4.74 0.58
CA SER A 44 2.63 -5.24 -0.79
C SER A 44 2.00 -4.25 -1.78
N MET A 45 1.25 -3.26 -1.31
CA MET A 45 0.70 -2.19 -2.16
C MET A 45 1.71 -1.07 -2.39
N PHE A 46 2.47 -0.67 -1.35
CA PHE A 46 3.54 0.32 -1.50
C PHE A 46 4.65 -0.18 -2.44
N GLU A 47 5.06 -1.45 -2.35
CA GLU A 47 6.05 -2.04 -3.27
C GLU A 47 5.58 -2.07 -4.74
N ARG A 48 4.25 -2.14 -5.00
CA ARG A 48 3.72 -2.07 -6.38
C ARG A 48 3.62 -0.65 -6.91
N ASP A 49 3.43 0.34 -6.05
CA ASP A 49 3.26 1.74 -6.46
C ASP A 49 4.61 2.41 -6.80
N GLU A 50 5.69 2.04 -6.11
CA GLU A 50 7.04 2.56 -6.38
C GLU A 50 7.65 2.07 -7.72
N ALA A 51 7.07 1.04 -8.33
CA ALA A 51 7.52 0.51 -9.62
C ALA A 51 6.92 1.26 -10.84
N GLY A 52 6.12 2.31 -10.62
CA GLY A 52 5.29 2.93 -11.66
C GLY A 52 5.95 4.00 -12.54
N PHE A 53 7.09 4.58 -12.14
CA PHE A 53 7.76 5.59 -12.96
C PHE A 53 9.25 5.72 -12.60
N THR A 54 10.09 4.89 -13.20
CA THR A 54 11.53 5.13 -13.25
C THR A 54 11.86 5.71 -14.62
N GLU A 55 12.01 7.04 -14.71
CA GLU A 55 12.57 7.66 -15.91
C GLU A 55 14.00 7.15 -16.08
N ALA A 56 14.25 6.37 -17.14
CA ALA A 56 15.59 5.93 -17.48
C ALA A 56 16.43 7.16 -17.80
N TYR A 57 17.38 7.47 -16.91
CA TYR A 57 18.27 8.62 -17.07
C TYR A 57 19.28 8.34 -18.21
N ASP A 58 19.10 8.98 -19.37
CA ASP A 58 20.05 8.96 -20.48
C ASP A 58 20.96 10.20 -20.42
N PRO A 59 22.26 10.05 -20.15
CA PRO A 59 23.21 11.17 -20.09
C PRO A 59 23.51 11.82 -21.45
N ASN A 60 23.09 11.23 -22.57
CA ASN A 60 23.22 11.81 -23.91
C ASN A 60 21.97 12.56 -24.38
N ALA A 61 20.87 12.53 -23.62
CA ALA A 61 19.65 13.24 -23.97
C ALA A 61 19.84 14.76 -23.84
N GLU A 62 19.34 15.52 -24.82
CA GLU A 62 19.33 16.98 -24.73
C GLU A 62 18.32 17.46 -23.67
N PRO A 63 18.62 18.53 -22.91
CA PRO A 63 17.73 19.03 -21.89
C PRO A 63 16.39 19.48 -22.50
N GLY A 64 15.33 18.70 -22.23
CA GLY A 64 13.97 18.93 -22.76
C GLY A 64 13.47 17.86 -23.73
N GLU A 65 14.30 16.89 -24.11
CA GLU A 65 13.87 15.75 -24.92
C GLU A 65 13.27 14.65 -24.04
N ILE A 66 12.06 14.21 -24.37
CA ILE A 66 11.39 13.09 -23.71
C ILE A 66 11.92 11.78 -24.30
N ASN A 67 12.20 10.79 -23.45
CA ASN A 67 12.68 9.47 -23.89
C ASN A 67 11.73 8.88 -24.94
N ALA A 68 12.25 8.54 -26.12
CA ALA A 68 11.46 8.00 -27.23
C ALA A 68 10.68 6.72 -26.86
N ASP A 69 11.24 5.92 -25.96
CA ASP A 69 10.62 4.70 -25.43
C ASP A 69 9.30 5.01 -24.65
N LEU A 70 9.25 6.14 -23.93
CA LEU A 70 8.05 6.59 -23.20
C LEU A 70 6.98 7.21 -24.12
N LEU A 71 7.36 7.66 -25.32
CA LEU A 71 6.44 8.16 -26.34
C LEU A 71 5.70 7.02 -27.05
N GLU A 72 6.37 5.89 -27.25
CA GLU A 72 5.80 4.72 -27.91
C GLU A 72 4.85 3.92 -27.01
N GLU A 73 4.98 4.05 -25.68
CA GLU A 73 4.14 3.38 -24.69
C GLU A 73 2.91 4.17 -24.20
N GLN A 74 2.65 5.39 -24.72
CA GLN A 74 1.35 6.01 -24.50
C GLN A 74 0.29 5.15 -25.19
N PRO A 75 -0.63 4.46 -24.47
CA PRO A 75 -1.77 3.86 -25.13
C PRO A 75 -2.48 5.02 -25.80
N ALA A 76 -2.58 4.98 -27.13
CA ALA A 76 -3.40 5.91 -27.87
C ALA A 76 -4.77 5.93 -27.18
N GLU A 77 -5.12 7.09 -26.61
CA GLU A 77 -6.43 7.34 -26.02
C GLU A 77 -7.45 7.18 -27.14
N GLU A 78 -8.03 5.99 -27.28
CA GLU A 78 -9.20 5.76 -28.12
C GLU A 78 -10.40 6.40 -27.42
N ALA A 79 -10.86 7.49 -28.04
CA ALA A 79 -12.08 8.23 -27.74
C ALA A 79 -13.36 7.44 -28.06
#